data_AF-A0A926VKC0-F1
#
_entry.id   AF-A0A926VKC0-F1
#
_cell.length_a   1.000
_cell.length_b   1.000
_cell.length_c   1.000
_cell.angle_alpha   90.00
_cell.angle_beta   90.00
_cell.angle_gamma   90.00
#
_symmetry.space_group_name_H-M   'P 1'
#
loop_
_entity.id
_entity.type
_entity.pdbx_description
1 polymer ?
#
loop_
_entity_poly.entity_id
_entity_poly.type
_entity_poly.pdbx_seq_one_letter_code
_entity_poly.pdbx_strand_id
1 'polypeptide(L)'
;MLILGILSIHTFNKLPCTDLRTIDRLWVDYSNGRFGFSVQKRIYDREVSRDWEKMGDRVGWRVEGKWLSVSLLNYSIDAPTGHLPGCGAWVASFVWGLWSRSAENFYVRVDICEL
;
A
#
# COMPACT_ATOMS: atom_id res chain seq x y z
N MET A 1 -8.43 -19.71 -2.31
CA MET A 1 -7.89 -18.88 -1.22
C MET A 1 -7.31 -17.63 -1.84
N LEU A 2 -8.20 -16.72 -2.21
CA LEU A 2 -7.96 -15.57 -3.09
C LEU A 2 -7.65 -14.34 -2.23
N ILE A 3 -6.40 -14.16 -1.82
CA ILE A 3 -5.89 -12.81 -1.58
C ILE A 3 -5.02 -12.52 -2.80
N LEU A 4 -5.69 -12.23 -3.92
CA LEU A 4 -5.05 -11.52 -5.02
C LEU A 4 -4.41 -10.29 -4.36
N GLY A 5 -3.10 -10.09 -4.50
CA GLY A 5 -2.29 -9.11 -3.75
C GLY A 5 -2.61 -7.63 -4.06
N ILE A 6 -3.86 -7.36 -4.41
CA ILE A 6 -4.45 -6.18 -4.98
C ILE A 6 -5.82 -5.99 -4.32
N LEU A 7 -6.04 -4.83 -3.72
CA LEU A 7 -7.36 -4.36 -3.34
C LEU A 7 -7.62 -3.05 -4.10
N SER A 8 -8.77 -2.94 -4.77
CA SER A 8 -9.13 -1.68 -5.45
C SER A 8 -9.43 -0.59 -4.43
N ILE A 9 -9.12 0.67 -4.75
CA ILE A 9 -9.41 1.82 -3.86
C ILE A 9 -10.90 1.95 -3.55
N HIS A 10 -11.76 1.62 -4.53
CA HIS A 10 -13.21 1.67 -4.35
C HIS A 10 -13.68 0.64 -3.33
N THR A 11 -13.14 -0.58 -3.40
CA THR A 11 -13.42 -1.65 -2.43
C THR A 11 -12.86 -1.27 -1.06
N PHE A 12 -11.61 -0.81 -0.99
CA PHE A 12 -10.97 -0.39 0.25
C PHE A 12 -11.77 0.69 1.00
N ASN A 13 -12.28 1.69 0.29
CA ASN A 13 -13.07 2.76 0.89
C ASN A 13 -14.45 2.30 1.38
N LYS A 14 -14.98 1.18 0.86
CA LYS A 14 -16.28 0.63 1.23
C LYS A 14 -16.21 -0.46 2.29
N LEU A 15 -15.06 -1.11 2.46
CA LEU A 15 -14.89 -2.16 3.45
C LEU A 15 -15.00 -1.58 4.88
N PRO A 16 -15.74 -2.24 5.79
CA PRO A 16 -15.71 -1.94 7.21
C PRO A 16 -14.28 -1.96 7.78
N CYS A 17 -14.02 -1.16 8.80
CA CYS A 17 -12.70 -1.17 9.45
C CYS A 17 -12.35 -2.54 10.04
N THR A 18 -13.33 -3.32 10.53
CA THR A 18 -13.12 -4.70 10.99
C THR A 18 -12.54 -5.59 9.90
N ASP A 19 -13.01 -5.45 8.66
CA ASP A 19 -12.51 -6.23 7.53
C ASP A 19 -11.12 -5.75 7.11
N LEU A 20 -10.89 -4.44 7.10
CA LEU A 20 -9.56 -3.89 6.80
C LEU A 20 -8.51 -4.31 7.85
N ARG A 21 -8.86 -4.32 9.14
CA ARG A 21 -8.03 -4.86 10.23
C ARG A 21 -7.76 -6.34 10.07
N THR A 22 -8.76 -7.10 9.64
CA THR A 22 -8.59 -8.54 9.37
C THR A 22 -7.63 -8.75 8.21
N ILE A 23 -7.79 -8.02 7.11
CA ILE A 23 -6.89 -8.09 5.95
C ILE A 23 -5.47 -7.68 6.34
N ASP A 24 -5.31 -6.56 7.05
CA ASP A 24 -4.00 -6.09 7.52
C ASP A 24 -3.30 -7.14 8.38
N ARG A 25 -4.00 -7.68 9.38
CA ARG A 25 -3.48 -8.73 10.25
C ARG A 25 -3.05 -9.96 9.45
N LEU A 26 -3.83 -10.39 8.47
CA LEU A 26 -3.46 -11.52 7.62
C LEU A 26 -2.18 -11.23 6.83
N TRP A 27 -2.02 -10.02 6.30
CA TRP A 27 -0.77 -9.63 5.66
C TRP A 27 0.40 -9.63 6.64
N VAL A 28 0.24 -9.05 7.82
CA VAL A 28 1.29 -8.97 8.85
C VAL A 28 1.70 -10.36 9.32
N ASP A 29 0.73 -11.18 9.75
CA ASP A 29 0.99 -12.50 10.35
C ASP A 29 1.67 -13.44 9.35
N TYR A 30 1.16 -13.51 8.11
CA TYR A 30 1.67 -14.45 7.09
C TYR A 30 2.87 -13.92 6.29
N SER A 31 3.29 -12.67 6.53
CA SER A 31 4.51 -12.12 5.95
C SER A 31 5.64 -11.94 6.95
N ASN A 32 5.49 -12.45 8.17
CA ASN A 32 6.43 -12.21 9.27
C ASN A 32 6.65 -10.70 9.53
N GLY A 33 5.56 -9.93 9.54
CA GLY A 33 5.56 -8.49 9.80
C GLY A 33 6.07 -7.60 8.66
N ARG A 34 6.25 -8.16 7.46
CA ARG A 34 6.83 -7.43 6.31
C ARG A 34 5.80 -6.63 5.53
N PHE A 35 4.57 -7.12 5.44
CA PHE A 35 3.51 -6.58 4.58
C PHE A 35 2.29 -6.19 5.41
N GLY A 36 1.47 -5.27 4.88
CA GLY A 36 0.31 -4.72 5.56
C GLY A 36 0.13 -3.22 5.31
N PHE A 37 -1.10 -2.74 5.43
CA PHE A 37 -1.45 -1.33 5.41
C PHE A 37 -0.83 -0.58 6.60
N SER A 38 -0.82 -1.19 7.78
CA SER A 38 -0.17 -0.67 9.00
C SER A 38 1.34 -0.49 8.79
N VAL A 39 1.98 -1.48 8.17
CA VAL A 39 3.40 -1.44 7.81
C VAL A 39 3.68 -0.32 6.79
N GLN A 40 2.85 -0.21 5.75
CA GLN A 40 2.95 0.87 4.76
C GLN A 40 2.78 2.25 5.39
N LYS A 41 1.82 2.42 6.30
CA LYS A 41 1.57 3.69 6.98
C LYS A 41 2.74 4.11 7.86
N ARG A 42 3.33 3.17 8.61
CA ARG A 42 4.56 3.43 9.38
C ARG A 42 5.69 3.92 8.48
N ILE A 43 5.92 3.28 7.33
CA ILE A 43 6.95 3.68 6.36
C ILE A 43 6.63 5.07 5.83
N TYR A 44 5.39 5.30 5.38
CA TYR A 44 4.93 6.57 4.82
C TYR A 44 5.18 7.75 5.77
N ASP A 45 4.78 7.62 7.04
CA ASP A 45 4.95 8.70 8.03
C ASP A 45 6.40 8.86 8.51
N ARG A 46 7.09 7.74 8.80
CA ARG A 46 8.34 7.79 9.58
C ARG A 46 9.61 7.68 8.75
N GLU A 47 9.56 7.00 7.60
CA GLU A 47 10.75 6.72 6.79
C GLU A 47 10.85 7.66 5.58
N VAL A 48 9.70 8.06 5.02
CA VAL A 48 9.67 8.88 3.80
C VAL A 48 8.98 10.22 3.98
N SER A 49 8.64 10.61 5.21
CA SER A 49 8.06 11.92 5.54
C SER A 49 6.87 12.31 4.65
N ARG A 50 6.00 11.33 4.36
CA ARG A 50 4.82 11.47 3.50
C ARG A 50 5.13 11.85 2.05
N ASP A 51 6.35 11.56 1.60
CA ASP A 51 6.75 11.72 0.20
C ASP A 51 6.39 10.46 -0.58
N TRP A 52 5.45 10.59 -1.51
CA TRP A 52 4.91 9.46 -2.25
C TRP A 52 5.91 8.85 -3.23
N GLU A 53 6.77 9.68 -3.78
CA GLU A 53 7.82 9.25 -4.70
C GLU A 53 8.85 8.39 -3.96
N LYS A 54 9.30 8.87 -2.80
CA LYS A 54 10.18 8.08 -1.92
C LYS A 54 9.49 6.83 -1.38
N MET A 55 8.19 6.88 -1.10
CA MET A 55 7.42 5.68 -0.75
C MET A 55 7.52 4.63 -1.85
N GLY A 56 7.26 5.03 -3.10
CA GLY A 56 7.33 4.15 -4.26
C GLY A 56 8.69 3.50 -4.42
N ASP A 57 9.78 4.26 -4.28
CA ASP A 57 11.13 3.71 -4.33
C ASP A 57 11.40 2.78 -3.13
N ARG A 58 11.00 3.20 -1.93
CA ARG A 58 11.27 2.50 -0.66
C ARG A 58 10.60 1.13 -0.58
N VAL A 59 9.39 1.00 -1.09
CA VAL A 59 8.66 -0.28 -1.09
C VAL A 59 8.74 -1.01 -2.42
N GLY A 60 9.42 -0.46 -3.43
CA GLY A 60 9.63 -1.12 -4.72
C GLY A 60 8.43 -1.05 -5.68
N TRP A 61 7.58 -0.04 -5.56
CA TRP A 61 6.55 0.27 -6.56
C TRP A 61 7.06 1.14 -7.70
N ARG A 62 8.24 1.76 -7.52
CA ARG A 62 8.87 2.63 -8.50
C ARG A 62 10.32 2.19 -8.72
N VAL A 63 10.70 2.05 -9.98
CA VAL A 63 12.04 1.63 -10.40
C VAL A 63 12.52 2.62 -11.44
N GLU A 64 13.69 3.23 -11.22
CA GLU A 64 14.27 4.25 -12.11
C GLU A 64 13.28 5.40 -12.41
N GLY A 65 12.55 5.85 -11.38
CA GLY A 65 11.55 6.91 -11.49
C GLY A 65 10.24 6.51 -12.19
N LYS A 66 10.10 5.25 -12.62
CA LYS A 66 8.90 4.75 -13.31
C LYS A 66 8.07 3.86 -12.38
N TRP A 67 6.79 4.18 -12.27
CA TRP A 67 5.83 3.38 -11.50
C TRP A 67 5.56 2.06 -12.21
N LEU A 68 5.64 0.96 -11.46
CA LEU A 68 5.35 -0.37 -11.97
C LEU A 68 3.84 -0.55 -12.13
N SER A 69 3.44 -1.17 -13.24
CA SER A 69 2.09 -1.72 -13.33
C SER A 69 1.92 -2.84 -12.33
N VAL A 70 0.69 -3.08 -11.93
CA VAL A 70 0.33 -4.11 -10.95
C VAL A 70 0.82 -5.49 -11.35
N SER A 71 0.75 -5.82 -12.64
CA SER A 71 1.24 -7.07 -13.21
C SER A 71 2.74 -7.29 -13.04
N LEU A 72 3.50 -6.23 -12.74
CA LEU A 72 4.95 -6.24 -12.58
C LEU A 72 5.37 -6.16 -11.10
N LEU A 73 4.43 -6.13 -10.16
CA LEU A 73 4.74 -6.20 -8.73
C LEU A 73 5.34 -7.55 -8.36
N ASN A 74 6.20 -7.54 -7.34
CA ASN A 74 6.80 -8.75 -6.79
C ASN A 74 5.89 -9.33 -5.70
N TYR A 75 5.25 -10.47 -5.98
CA TYR A 75 4.37 -11.16 -5.03
C TYR A 75 5.10 -12.16 -4.11
N SER A 76 6.43 -12.17 -4.12
CA SER A 76 7.25 -12.99 -3.21
C SER A 76 7.31 -12.39 -1.81
N ILE A 77 7.50 -13.26 -0.81
CA ILE A 77 7.83 -12.86 0.57
C ILE A 77 9.12 -12.04 0.68
N ASP A 78 10.03 -12.22 -0.27
CA ASP A 78 11.31 -11.51 -0.33
C ASP A 78 11.19 -10.08 -0.87
N ALA A 79 9.99 -9.67 -1.33
CA ALA A 79 9.76 -8.29 -1.75
C ALA A 79 10.06 -7.30 -0.60
N PRO A 80 10.37 -6.02 -0.91
CA PRO A 80 10.68 -5.02 0.11
C PRO A 80 9.60 -4.91 1.19
N THR A 81 9.98 -4.66 2.43
CA THR A 81 9.00 -4.40 3.51
C THR A 81 8.04 -3.27 3.10
N GLY A 82 6.74 -3.52 3.23
CA GLY A 82 5.67 -2.63 2.79
C GLY A 82 5.22 -2.81 1.33
N HIS A 83 5.87 -3.67 0.52
CA HIS A 83 5.55 -3.83 -0.90
C HIS A 83 4.10 -4.28 -1.14
N LEU A 84 3.59 -5.15 -0.28
CA LEU A 84 2.22 -5.66 -0.36
C LEU A 84 1.40 -5.23 0.85
N PRO A 85 0.07 -5.10 0.68
CA PRO A 85 -0.68 -5.19 -0.58
C PRO A 85 -0.43 -4.00 -1.52
N GLY A 86 -0.47 -4.21 -2.84
CA GLY A 86 -0.09 -3.20 -3.84
C GLY A 86 -1.06 -2.02 -4.02
N CYS A 87 -1.98 -1.76 -3.07
CA CYS A 87 -3.05 -0.76 -3.18
C CYS A 87 -2.51 0.67 -3.43
N GLY A 88 -1.32 0.99 -2.92
CA GLY A 88 -0.68 2.28 -3.19
C GLY A 88 -0.23 2.47 -4.65
N ALA A 89 0.28 1.43 -5.33
CA ALA A 89 0.69 1.54 -6.74
C ALA A 89 -0.43 2.02 -7.70
N TRP A 90 -1.70 1.80 -7.35
CA TRP A 90 -2.88 2.23 -8.11
C TRP A 90 -3.10 3.74 -8.09
N VAL A 91 -2.85 4.38 -6.94
CA VAL A 91 -3.05 5.81 -6.74
C VAL A 91 -2.11 6.62 -7.63
N ALA A 92 -0.89 6.14 -7.79
CA ALA A 92 0.10 6.70 -8.70
C ALA A 92 -0.35 6.61 -10.17
N SER A 93 -0.84 5.45 -10.61
CA SER A 93 -1.00 5.18 -12.04
C SER A 93 -2.20 5.89 -12.71
N PHE A 94 -3.17 6.42 -11.96
CA PHE A 94 -4.47 6.82 -12.53
C PHE A 94 -4.66 8.33 -12.78
N VAL A 95 -3.81 9.23 -12.27
CA VAL A 95 -4.05 10.67 -12.42
C VAL A 95 -2.77 11.47 -12.66
N TRP A 96 -2.55 11.88 -13.91
CA TRP A 96 -1.56 12.89 -14.29
C TRP A 96 -1.84 14.21 -13.55
N GLY A 97 -1.16 14.43 -12.41
CA GLY A 97 -1.14 15.72 -11.71
C GLY A 97 -1.80 15.80 -10.33
N LEU A 98 -2.34 14.70 -9.77
CA LEU A 98 -2.96 14.68 -8.41
C LEU A 98 -2.33 13.64 -7.48
N TRP A 99 -1.01 13.48 -7.54
CA TRP A 99 -0.23 12.45 -6.84
C TRP A 99 -0.31 12.53 -5.30
N SER A 100 -0.41 13.74 -4.72
CA SER A 100 -0.43 13.93 -3.26
C SER A 100 -1.80 13.64 -2.63
N ARG A 101 -2.88 14.21 -3.17
CA ARG A 101 -4.22 14.12 -2.56
C ARG A 101 -4.75 12.68 -2.44
N SER A 102 -4.47 11.85 -3.43
CA SER A 102 -4.99 10.47 -3.46
C SER A 102 -4.24 9.53 -2.51
N ALA A 103 -2.93 9.74 -2.32
CA ALA A 103 -2.13 8.98 -1.37
C ALA A 103 -2.45 9.37 0.07
N GLU A 104 -2.64 10.67 0.31
CA GLU A 104 -3.14 11.21 1.59
C GLU A 104 -4.50 10.60 1.95
N ASN A 105 -5.46 10.57 1.03
CA ASN A 105 -6.80 10.00 1.29
C ASN A 105 -6.75 8.51 1.65
N PHE A 106 -5.84 7.74 1.05
CA PHE A 106 -5.66 6.34 1.41
C PHE A 106 -5.23 6.19 2.87
N TYR A 107 -4.14 6.88 3.26
CA TYR A 107 -3.59 6.76 4.61
C TYR A 107 -4.45 7.44 5.68
N VAL A 108 -5.26 8.44 5.33
CA VAL A 108 -6.30 8.97 6.21
C VAL A 108 -7.28 7.88 6.60
N ARG A 109 -7.71 7.03 5.65
CA ARG A 109 -8.61 5.91 5.98
C ARG A 109 -7.92 4.83 6.82
N VAL A 110 -6.63 4.59 6.57
CA VAL A 110 -5.81 3.70 7.42
C VAL A 110 -5.82 4.21 8.88
N ASP A 111 -5.65 5.52 9.09
CA ASP A 111 -5.73 6.14 10.42
C ASP A 111 -7.14 6.04 11.04
N ILE A 112 -8.20 6.33 10.27
CA ILE A 112 -9.60 6.22 10.73
C ILE A 112 -9.92 4.79 11.20
N CYS A 113 -9.34 3.79 10.53
CA CYS A 113 -9.53 2.40 10.90
C CYS A 113 -8.56 1.90 11.98
N GLU A 114 -7.71 2.76 12.54
CA GLU A 114 -6.75 2.45 13.61
C GLU A 114 -5.83 1.28 13.23
N LEU A 115 -5.27 1.35 12.02
CA LEU A 115 -4.28 0.41 11.48
C LEU A 115 -2.85 0.94 11.68
#